data_AF-A0A1G6M1Z8-F1
#
_entry.id   AF-A0A1G6M1Z8-F1
#
_cell.length_a   1.000
_cell.length_b   1.000
_cell.length_c   1.000
_cell.angle_alpha   90.00
_cell.angle_beta   90.00
_cell.angle_gamma   90.00
#
_symmetry.space_group_name_H-M   'P 1'
#
loop_
_entity.id
_entity.type
_entity.pdbx_description
1 polymer ?
#
loop_
_entity_poly.entity_id
_entity_poly.type
_entity_poly.pdbx_seq_one_letter_code
_entity_poly.pdbx_strand_id
1 'polypeptide(L)'
;MESGGVKGTGNRDADIPPAFKQEEFASTYESRFKQTPAETNSNVVFEGVRGESLCTLKPPPDPTLQKILNEAGINGIEYKNGVPDFSPVAKAQFEIEYMLGGTGKHGTKARTINFKQADQKLAEQLNNSPELASKFGMTPGEIKAGDIADYREEYKLTWHELNDVKTIQLVPSEINGKFGHLGGVGEINAGAFKPGEFANK
;
A
#
# COMPACT_ATOMS: atom_id res chain seq x y z
N MET A 1 47.75 19.10 -6.45
CA MET A 1 46.97 17.88 -6.17
C MET A 1 45.52 18.27 -6.28
N GLU A 2 44.93 18.07 -7.47
CA GLU A 2 43.52 18.35 -7.71
C GLU A 2 42.71 17.13 -7.26
N SER A 3 41.81 17.35 -6.30
CA SER A 3 40.81 16.37 -5.87
C SER A 3 39.62 16.41 -6.83
N GLY A 4 39.66 15.56 -7.85
CA GLY A 4 38.50 15.31 -8.71
C GLY A 4 37.42 14.55 -7.93
N GLY A 5 36.33 15.25 -7.63
CA GLY A 5 35.13 14.65 -7.02
C GLY A 5 34.45 13.69 -7.99
N VAL A 6 34.31 12.44 -7.58
CA VAL A 6 33.50 11.43 -8.27
C VAL A 6 32.03 11.76 -8.02
N LYS A 7 31.34 12.29 -9.05
CA LYS A 7 29.88 12.35 -9.09
C LYS A 7 29.34 10.93 -9.18
N GLY A 8 28.84 10.40 -8.07
CA GLY A 8 28.03 9.19 -8.06
C GLY A 8 26.70 9.48 -8.79
N THR A 9 26.52 8.89 -9.97
CA THR A 9 25.20 8.72 -10.56
C THR A 9 24.49 7.60 -9.82
N GLY A 10 23.94 7.92 -8.64
CA GLY A 10 23.01 7.04 -7.94
C GLY A 10 21.79 6.82 -8.82
N ASN A 11 21.38 5.56 -8.93
CA ASN A 11 20.26 5.13 -9.75
C ASN A 11 18.96 5.72 -9.14
N ARG A 12 18.48 6.84 -9.69
CA ARG A 12 17.38 7.64 -9.11
C ARG A 12 16.07 6.86 -8.96
N ASP A 13 15.92 5.74 -9.66
CA ASP A 13 14.71 4.90 -9.64
C ASP A 13 14.62 3.97 -8.42
N ALA A 14 15.74 3.72 -7.72
CA ALA A 14 15.76 2.85 -6.54
C ALA A 14 15.14 3.51 -5.30
N ASP A 15 15.17 4.84 -5.23
CA ASP A 15 14.69 5.61 -4.08
C ASP A 15 13.22 6.05 -4.20
N ILE A 16 12.62 5.91 -5.38
CA ILE A 16 11.22 6.30 -5.60
C ILE A 16 10.30 5.23 -5.00
N PRO A 17 9.39 5.59 -4.08
CA PRO A 17 8.44 4.65 -3.53
C PRO A 17 7.61 3.96 -4.62
N PRO A 18 7.31 2.65 -4.49
CA PRO A 18 6.49 1.90 -5.43
C PRO A 18 5.20 2.62 -5.85
N ALA A 19 4.49 3.23 -4.90
CA ALA A 19 3.28 4.01 -5.14
C ALA A 19 3.49 5.19 -6.11
N PHE A 20 4.72 5.71 -6.21
CA PHE A 20 5.06 6.90 -7.00
C PHE A 20 5.81 6.57 -8.29
N LYS A 21 6.12 5.30 -8.55
CA LYS A 21 6.73 4.85 -9.81
C LYS A 21 5.75 4.92 -10.99
N GLN A 22 4.44 4.89 -10.69
CA GLN A 22 3.41 5.01 -11.70
C GLN A 22 3.17 6.48 -12.08
N GLU A 23 3.31 6.77 -13.37
CA GLU A 23 3.05 8.11 -13.93
C GLU A 23 1.69 8.19 -14.63
N GLU A 24 1.17 7.06 -15.10
CA GLU A 24 -0.11 6.97 -15.82
C GLU A 24 -1.16 6.20 -15.02
N PHE A 25 -2.38 6.72 -14.97
CA PHE A 25 -3.49 6.16 -14.21
C PHE A 25 -4.72 6.03 -15.11
N ALA A 26 -5.54 5.00 -14.88
CA ALA A 26 -6.83 4.88 -15.55
C ALA A 26 -7.85 5.87 -14.97
N SER A 27 -7.77 6.07 -13.65
CA SER A 27 -8.54 7.09 -12.95
C SER A 27 -8.06 8.50 -13.30
N THR A 28 -9.00 9.46 -13.29
CA THR A 28 -8.63 10.87 -13.36
C THR A 28 -8.00 11.32 -12.05
N TYR A 29 -7.13 12.33 -12.11
CA TYR A 29 -6.57 12.97 -10.92
C TYR A 29 -7.68 13.39 -9.94
N GLU A 30 -8.73 14.03 -10.44
CA GLU A 30 -9.86 14.48 -9.62
C GLU A 30 -10.53 13.32 -8.86
N SER A 31 -10.63 12.13 -9.48
CA SER A 31 -11.20 10.95 -8.83
C SER A 31 -10.33 10.46 -7.66
N ARG A 32 -9.00 10.47 -7.82
CA ARG A 32 -8.07 10.12 -6.74
C ARG A 32 -8.08 11.19 -5.65
N PHE A 33 -8.00 12.46 -6.04
CA PHE A 33 -8.07 13.60 -5.13
C PHE A 33 -9.31 13.56 -4.23
N LYS A 34 -10.48 13.24 -4.78
CA LYS A 34 -11.74 13.11 -4.02
C LYS A 34 -11.68 12.05 -2.91
N GLN A 35 -10.82 11.03 -3.04
CA GLN A 35 -10.65 9.99 -2.05
C GLN A 35 -9.56 10.30 -1.00
N THR A 36 -8.73 11.30 -1.23
CA THR A 36 -7.77 11.77 -0.21
C THR A 36 -8.49 12.36 0.99
N PRO A 37 -7.89 12.38 2.20
CA PRO A 37 -8.47 13.04 3.36
C PRO A 37 -8.89 14.47 3.03
N ALA A 38 -10.16 14.80 3.30
CA ALA A 38 -10.68 16.16 3.11
C ALA A 38 -10.05 17.13 4.13
N GLU A 39 -10.08 18.43 3.83
CA GLU A 39 -9.63 19.47 4.77
C GLU A 39 -10.42 19.45 6.10
N THR A 40 -11.69 19.05 6.01
CA THR A 40 -12.60 18.85 7.15
C THR A 40 -12.36 17.55 7.92
N ASN A 41 -11.42 16.70 7.51
CA ASN A 41 -11.07 15.47 8.24
C ASN A 41 -10.62 15.81 9.67
N SER A 42 -11.14 15.10 10.67
CA SER A 42 -10.84 15.39 12.08
C SER A 42 -9.52 14.80 12.58
N ASN A 43 -8.93 13.83 11.88
CA ASN A 43 -7.78 13.05 12.34
C ASN A 43 -6.46 13.45 11.66
N VAL A 44 -6.51 13.83 10.39
CA VAL A 44 -5.31 14.11 9.59
C VAL A 44 -5.43 15.42 8.81
N VAL A 45 -4.30 15.99 8.44
CA VAL A 45 -4.17 17.26 7.71
C VAL A 45 -2.99 17.21 6.76
N PHE A 46 -3.09 17.89 5.62
CA PHE A 46 -1.95 18.07 4.72
C PHE A 46 -1.16 19.31 5.12
N GLU A 47 0.17 19.21 5.17
CA GLU A 47 1.04 20.35 5.47
C GLU A 47 1.20 21.30 4.27
N GLY A 48 0.97 20.78 3.06
CA GLY A 48 0.99 21.55 1.82
C GLY A 48 -0.26 21.30 0.97
N VAL A 49 -0.06 21.17 -0.34
CA VAL A 49 -1.15 20.91 -1.28
C VAL A 49 -1.77 19.54 -0.99
N ARG A 50 -3.08 19.51 -0.77
CA ARG A 50 -3.84 18.27 -0.52
C ARG A 50 -3.63 17.28 -1.67
N GLY A 51 -3.21 16.06 -1.34
CA GLY A 51 -2.94 15.00 -2.31
C GLY A 51 -1.57 15.07 -2.99
N GLU A 52 -0.75 16.09 -2.69
CA GLU A 52 0.58 16.31 -3.26
C GLU A 52 1.64 16.66 -2.19
N SER A 53 1.37 16.35 -0.93
CA SER A 53 2.26 16.68 0.18
C SER A 53 2.07 15.72 1.36
N LEU A 54 2.94 15.86 2.35
CA LEU A 54 2.87 15.13 3.61
C LEU A 54 1.52 15.35 4.32
N CYS A 55 0.87 14.24 4.66
CA CYS A 55 -0.34 14.20 5.46
C CYS A 55 0.01 13.74 6.89
N THR A 56 -0.19 14.59 7.88
CA THR A 56 0.17 14.36 9.29
C THR A 56 -1.06 14.28 10.19
N LEU A 57 -0.88 13.86 11.45
CA LEU A 57 -1.96 13.77 12.42
C LEU A 57 -2.32 15.15 12.99
N LYS A 58 -3.61 15.46 13.11
CA LYS A 58 -4.09 16.67 13.80
C LYS A 58 -3.88 16.53 15.32
N PRO A 59 -3.49 17.61 16.03
CA PRO A 59 -3.50 17.62 17.49
C PRO A 59 -4.94 17.68 18.06
N PRO A 60 -5.26 16.94 19.15
CA PRO A 60 -4.44 15.86 19.72
C PRO A 60 -4.45 14.64 18.80
N PRO A 61 -3.30 13.98 18.59
CA PRO A 61 -3.20 12.88 17.64
C PRO A 61 -3.96 11.65 18.15
N ASP A 62 -4.50 10.87 17.21
CA ASP A 62 -4.97 9.52 17.52
C ASP A 62 -3.78 8.68 18.01
N PRO A 63 -3.84 8.10 19.23
CA PRO A 63 -2.70 7.41 19.83
C PRO A 63 -2.29 6.15 19.07
N THR A 64 -3.24 5.49 18.40
CA THR A 64 -2.97 4.29 17.60
C THR A 64 -2.20 4.66 16.34
N LEU A 65 -2.67 5.68 15.61
CA LEU A 65 -1.99 6.16 14.42
C LEU A 65 -0.60 6.70 14.76
N GLN A 66 -0.49 7.48 15.84
CA GLN A 66 0.78 8.05 16.26
C GLN A 66 1.80 6.96 16.60
N LYS A 67 1.38 5.91 17.31
CA LYS A 67 2.25 4.77 17.62
C LYS A 67 2.79 4.12 16.34
N ILE A 68 1.94 3.85 15.36
CA ILE A 68 2.33 3.21 14.09
C ILE A 68 3.33 4.08 13.32
N LEU A 69 3.08 5.39 13.22
CA LEU A 69 3.98 6.32 12.53
C LEU A 69 5.34 6.44 13.23
N ASN A 70 5.33 6.52 14.58
CA ASN A 70 6.55 6.58 15.39
C ASN A 70 7.38 5.29 15.26
N GLU A 71 6.75 4.11 15.27
CA GLU A 71 7.44 2.82 15.07
C GLU A 71 8.08 2.72 13.67
N ALA A 72 7.47 3.35 12.66
CA ALA A 72 8.02 3.47 11.32
C ALA A 72 9.04 4.62 11.17
N GLY A 73 9.24 5.44 12.20
CA GLY A 73 10.16 6.58 12.18
C GLY A 73 9.74 7.73 11.25
N ILE A 74 8.44 7.88 10.99
CA ILE A 74 7.87 8.89 10.10
C ILE A 74 6.87 9.79 10.83
N ASN A 75 6.67 11.03 10.34
CA ASN A 75 5.74 12.00 10.92
C ASN A 75 4.35 11.98 10.28
N GLY A 76 4.21 11.30 9.15
CA GLY A 76 2.99 11.29 8.32
C GLY A 76 3.19 10.46 7.06
N ILE A 77 2.18 10.46 6.21
CA ILE A 77 2.18 9.74 4.93
C ILE A 77 2.33 10.73 3.80
N GLU A 78 3.34 10.54 2.96
CA GLU A 78 3.53 11.33 1.75
C GLU A 78 2.47 11.00 0.72
N TYR A 79 1.97 12.03 0.03
CA TYR A 79 1.07 11.86 -1.10
C TYR A 79 1.67 12.49 -2.35
N LYS A 80 1.44 11.84 -3.48
CA LYS A 80 1.71 12.37 -4.81
C LYS A 80 0.63 11.87 -5.76
N ASN A 81 0.14 12.72 -6.65
CA ASN A 81 -0.94 12.39 -7.58
C ASN A 81 -2.21 11.87 -6.89
N GLY A 82 -2.47 12.27 -5.63
CA GLY A 82 -3.58 11.75 -4.82
C GLY A 82 -3.42 10.30 -4.34
N VAL A 83 -2.21 9.73 -4.45
CA VAL A 83 -1.85 8.38 -4.01
C VAL A 83 -0.96 8.47 -2.76
N PRO A 84 -1.23 7.72 -1.68
CA PRO A 84 -0.38 7.65 -0.49
C PRO A 84 0.79 6.69 -0.68
N ASP A 85 1.93 7.01 -0.05
CA ASP A 85 3.02 6.05 0.12
C ASP A 85 2.95 5.36 1.50
N PHE A 86 2.46 4.12 1.53
CA PHE A 86 2.46 3.28 2.73
C PHE A 86 3.71 2.41 2.87
N SER A 87 4.69 2.52 1.97
CA SER A 87 5.91 1.69 2.03
C SER A 87 6.63 1.75 3.39
N PRO A 88 6.74 2.90 4.08
CA PRO A 88 7.38 2.96 5.40
C PRO A 88 6.67 2.15 6.50
N VAL A 89 5.37 1.89 6.36
CA VAL A 89 4.56 1.13 7.33
C VAL A 89 4.20 -0.28 6.84
N ALA A 90 4.62 -0.65 5.64
CA ALA A 90 4.32 -1.94 5.04
C ALA A 90 5.13 -3.06 5.74
N LYS A 91 4.44 -4.15 6.09
CA LYS A 91 5.04 -5.37 6.66
C LYS A 91 5.52 -6.35 5.59
N ALA A 92 4.87 -6.33 4.42
CA ALA A 92 5.25 -7.10 3.25
C ALA A 92 4.82 -6.35 1.98
N GLN A 93 5.53 -6.60 0.88
CA GLN A 93 5.19 -6.08 -0.43
C GLN A 93 5.66 -7.04 -1.51
N PHE A 94 4.81 -7.29 -2.49
CA PHE A 94 5.15 -8.09 -3.67
C PHE A 94 4.08 -7.91 -4.75
N GLU A 95 4.36 -8.38 -5.96
CA GLU A 95 3.37 -8.45 -7.04
C GLU A 95 2.47 -9.68 -6.87
N ILE A 96 1.20 -9.60 -7.25
CA ILE A 96 0.28 -10.75 -7.37
C ILE A 96 0.06 -11.12 -8.84
N GLU A 97 -0.39 -12.35 -9.11
CA GLU A 97 -0.56 -12.85 -10.49
C GLU A 97 -1.59 -12.03 -11.28
N TYR A 98 -2.68 -11.63 -10.62
CA TYR A 98 -3.65 -10.72 -11.18
C TYR A 98 -4.43 -10.01 -10.07
N MET A 99 -4.88 -8.80 -10.37
CA MET A 99 -5.79 -8.05 -9.52
C MET A 99 -7.16 -7.97 -10.17
N LEU A 100 -8.20 -8.23 -9.39
CA LEU A 100 -9.59 -8.11 -9.82
C LEU A 100 -10.23 -6.84 -9.25
N GLY A 101 -11.12 -6.25 -10.04
CA GLY A 101 -11.99 -5.14 -9.65
C GLY A 101 -13.46 -5.53 -9.68
N GLY A 102 -14.31 -4.58 -9.31
CA GLY A 102 -15.75 -4.70 -9.33
C GLY A 102 -16.42 -3.77 -8.32
N THR A 103 -17.74 -3.64 -8.42
CA THR A 103 -18.58 -2.89 -7.48
C THR A 103 -19.61 -3.80 -6.81
N GLY A 104 -20.13 -3.38 -5.65
CA GLY A 104 -21.09 -4.16 -4.87
C GLY A 104 -20.62 -5.60 -4.62
N LYS A 105 -21.49 -6.58 -4.90
CA LYS A 105 -21.20 -8.02 -4.72
C LYS A 105 -19.98 -8.50 -5.51
N HIS A 106 -19.71 -7.89 -6.68
CA HIS A 106 -18.56 -8.25 -7.51
C HIS A 106 -17.27 -7.69 -6.92
N GLY A 107 -17.31 -6.48 -6.35
CA GLY A 107 -16.19 -5.90 -5.61
C GLY A 107 -15.82 -6.73 -4.38
N THR A 108 -16.80 -7.18 -3.60
CA THR A 108 -16.54 -8.08 -2.45
C THR A 108 -15.84 -9.37 -2.87
N LYS A 109 -16.32 -10.02 -3.95
CA LYS A 109 -15.70 -11.24 -4.48
C LYS A 109 -14.28 -10.99 -5.00
N ALA A 110 -14.08 -9.89 -5.73
CA ALA A 110 -12.77 -9.50 -6.24
C ALA A 110 -11.76 -9.33 -5.11
N ARG A 111 -12.13 -8.57 -4.06
CA ARG A 111 -11.31 -8.39 -2.87
C ARG A 111 -10.94 -9.72 -2.21
N THR A 112 -11.91 -10.62 -2.02
CA THR A 112 -11.63 -11.95 -1.45
C THR A 112 -10.63 -12.75 -2.29
N ILE A 113 -10.72 -12.68 -3.61
CA ILE A 113 -9.80 -13.37 -4.51
C ILE A 113 -8.39 -12.75 -4.45
N ASN A 114 -8.28 -11.42 -4.51
CA ASN A 114 -7.01 -10.70 -4.38
C ASN A 114 -6.32 -11.04 -3.05
N PHE A 115 -7.08 -11.01 -1.95
CA PHE A 115 -6.55 -11.27 -0.60
C PHE A 115 -6.07 -12.72 -0.47
N LYS A 116 -6.84 -13.69 -0.99
CA LYS A 116 -6.44 -15.10 -0.97
C LYS A 116 -5.12 -15.33 -1.71
N GLN A 117 -4.93 -14.70 -2.87
CA GLN A 117 -3.67 -14.78 -3.61
C GLN A 117 -2.50 -14.22 -2.79
N ALA A 118 -2.69 -13.07 -2.16
CA ALA A 118 -1.65 -12.43 -1.36
C ALA A 118 -1.32 -13.25 -0.08
N ASP A 119 -2.34 -13.81 0.57
CA ASP A 119 -2.17 -14.71 1.72
C ASP A 119 -1.38 -15.97 1.33
N GLN A 120 -1.68 -16.58 0.17
CA GLN A 120 -0.94 -17.72 -0.36
C GLN A 120 0.53 -17.36 -0.63
N LYS A 121 0.75 -16.24 -1.31
CA LYS A 121 2.10 -15.80 -1.68
C LYS A 121 2.96 -15.44 -0.48
N LEU A 122 2.41 -14.77 0.53
CA LEU A 122 3.13 -14.49 1.77
C LEU A 122 3.47 -15.79 2.52
N ALA A 123 2.52 -16.72 2.65
CA ALA A 123 2.77 -18.01 3.28
C ALA A 123 3.94 -18.77 2.60
N GLU A 124 3.97 -18.80 1.27
CA GLU A 124 5.07 -19.38 0.50
C GLU A 124 6.41 -18.67 0.78
N GLN A 125 6.44 -17.34 0.80
CA GLN A 125 7.65 -16.57 1.11
C GLN A 125 8.17 -16.84 2.53
N LEU A 126 7.28 -16.91 3.52
CA LEU A 126 7.65 -17.20 4.90
C LEU A 126 8.17 -18.63 5.05
N ASN A 127 7.52 -19.62 4.43
CA ASN A 127 7.99 -21.00 4.45
C ASN A 127 9.38 -21.17 3.82
N ASN A 128 9.70 -20.36 2.81
CA ASN A 128 10.99 -20.40 2.12
C ASN A 128 12.07 -19.53 2.78
N SER A 129 11.75 -18.76 3.83
CA SER A 129 12.68 -17.84 4.47
C SER A 129 12.49 -17.82 6.00
N PRO A 130 13.31 -18.57 6.76
CA PRO A 130 13.28 -18.56 8.22
C PRO A 130 13.47 -17.16 8.83
N GLU A 131 14.31 -16.32 8.22
CA GLU A 131 14.52 -14.95 8.68
C GLU A 131 13.24 -14.12 8.53
N LEU A 132 12.54 -14.24 7.39
CA LEU A 132 11.30 -13.52 7.17
C LEU A 132 10.20 -14.06 8.09
N ALA A 133 10.05 -15.38 8.21
CA ALA A 133 9.11 -16.00 9.15
C ALA A 133 9.31 -15.49 10.58
N SER A 134 10.57 -15.38 11.05
CA SER A 134 10.89 -14.84 12.37
C SER A 134 10.45 -13.39 12.56
N LYS A 135 10.54 -12.53 11.54
CA LYS A 135 10.03 -11.14 11.59
C LYS A 135 8.51 -11.07 11.77
N PHE A 136 7.80 -12.10 11.32
CA PHE A 136 6.35 -12.27 11.51
C PHE A 136 6.01 -13.05 12.78
N GLY A 137 6.99 -13.50 13.55
CA GLY A 137 6.78 -14.34 14.73
C GLY A 137 6.28 -15.76 14.38
N MET A 138 6.55 -16.23 13.16
CA MET A 138 6.10 -17.52 12.64
C MET A 138 7.25 -18.52 12.48
N THR A 139 6.91 -19.81 12.49
CA THR A 139 7.83 -20.90 12.18
C THR A 139 7.63 -21.34 10.73
N PRO A 140 8.68 -21.38 9.88
CA PRO A 140 8.57 -21.78 8.48
C PRO A 140 8.32 -23.30 8.33
N GLY A 141 7.75 -23.70 7.19
CA GLY A 141 7.62 -25.09 6.73
C GLY A 141 6.17 -25.54 6.53
N GLU A 142 5.24 -25.04 7.35
CA GLU A 142 3.83 -25.46 7.34
C GLU A 142 2.83 -24.29 7.32
N ILE A 143 3.30 -23.05 7.11
CA ILE A 143 2.45 -21.86 7.08
C ILE A 143 1.51 -21.94 5.87
N LYS A 144 0.22 -21.73 6.09
CA LYS A 144 -0.83 -21.74 5.06
C LYS A 144 -1.40 -20.33 4.90
N ALA A 145 -2.09 -20.12 3.78
CA ALA A 145 -2.81 -18.87 3.53
C ALA A 145 -3.83 -18.53 4.65
N GLY A 146 -4.44 -19.55 5.27
CA GLY A 146 -5.33 -19.36 6.42
C GLY A 146 -4.62 -18.73 7.62
N ASP A 147 -3.40 -19.20 7.92
CA ASP A 147 -2.60 -18.65 9.03
C ASP A 147 -2.22 -17.18 8.78
N ILE A 148 -1.99 -16.80 7.52
CA ILE A 148 -1.78 -15.40 7.14
C ILE A 148 -3.07 -14.59 7.32
N ALA A 149 -4.22 -15.13 6.92
CA ALA A 149 -5.50 -14.44 7.10
C ALA A 149 -5.79 -14.18 8.59
N ASP A 150 -5.55 -15.18 9.45
CA ASP A 150 -5.70 -15.07 10.90
C ASP A 150 -4.71 -14.05 11.49
N TYR A 151 -3.44 -14.10 11.06
CA TYR A 151 -2.43 -13.11 11.45
C TYR A 151 -2.86 -11.69 11.10
N ARG A 152 -3.42 -11.46 9.91
CA ARG A 152 -3.93 -10.14 9.54
C ARG A 152 -5.05 -9.68 10.45
N GLU A 153 -5.95 -10.57 10.86
CA GLU A 153 -7.05 -10.23 11.76
C GLU A 153 -6.56 -9.92 13.18
N GLU A 154 -5.62 -10.72 13.70
CA GLU A 154 -5.00 -10.55 15.02
C GLU A 154 -4.26 -9.21 15.12
N TYR A 155 -3.39 -8.93 14.14
CA TYR A 155 -2.54 -7.73 14.12
C TYR A 155 -3.17 -6.52 13.43
N LYS A 156 -4.47 -6.60 13.08
CA LYS A 156 -5.25 -5.53 12.43
C LYS A 156 -4.59 -5.00 11.15
N LEU A 157 -4.13 -5.91 10.30
CA LEU A 157 -3.51 -5.62 9.01
C LEU A 157 -4.49 -5.86 7.85
N THR A 158 -4.25 -5.17 6.74
CA THR A 158 -5.02 -5.32 5.51
C THR A 158 -4.10 -5.33 4.30
N TRP A 159 -4.52 -6.02 3.24
CA TRP A 159 -3.86 -5.90 1.96
C TRP A 159 -4.30 -4.60 1.27
N HIS A 160 -3.33 -3.75 0.96
CA HIS A 160 -3.46 -2.55 0.14
C HIS A 160 -3.05 -2.89 -1.29
N GLU A 161 -4.03 -2.84 -2.19
CA GLU A 161 -3.87 -3.05 -3.62
C GLU A 161 -3.39 -1.73 -4.26
N LEU A 162 -2.17 -1.68 -4.82
CA LEU A 162 -1.58 -0.44 -5.35
C LEU A 162 -2.16 -0.07 -6.71
N ASN A 163 -2.08 1.22 -7.07
CA ASN A 163 -2.60 1.77 -8.33
C ASN A 163 -1.97 1.16 -9.60
N ASP A 164 -0.81 0.53 -9.47
CA ASP A 164 -0.11 -0.15 -10.57
C ASP A 164 -0.77 -1.47 -10.94
N VAL A 165 -1.87 -1.82 -10.25
CA VAL A 165 -2.75 -2.97 -10.46
C VAL A 165 -2.04 -4.33 -10.42
N LYS A 166 -0.83 -4.35 -9.84
CA LYS A 166 0.05 -5.53 -9.77
C LYS A 166 0.63 -5.71 -8.39
N THR A 167 1.07 -4.63 -7.76
CA THR A 167 1.68 -4.65 -6.43
C THR A 167 0.63 -4.66 -5.34
N ILE A 168 0.90 -5.43 -4.29
CA ILE A 168 0.11 -5.44 -3.07
C ILE A 168 1.02 -5.26 -1.85
N GLN A 169 0.55 -4.53 -0.85
CA GLN A 169 1.26 -4.27 0.41
C GLN A 169 0.44 -4.78 1.59
N LEU A 170 1.09 -5.39 2.57
CA LEU A 170 0.47 -5.66 3.87
C LEU A 170 0.69 -4.47 4.79
N VAL A 171 -0.37 -3.74 5.13
CA VAL A 171 -0.27 -2.49 5.91
C VAL A 171 -1.22 -2.49 7.11
N PRO A 172 -0.99 -1.66 8.14
CA PRO A 172 -1.95 -1.46 9.22
C PRO A 172 -3.30 -0.96 8.71
N SER A 173 -4.40 -1.61 9.12
CA SER A 173 -5.75 -1.28 8.64
C SER A 173 -6.16 0.13 9.00
N GLU A 174 -5.76 0.61 10.18
CA GLU A 174 -6.02 1.98 10.63
C GLU A 174 -5.32 3.01 9.73
N ILE A 175 -4.06 2.79 9.34
CA ILE A 175 -3.38 3.68 8.38
C ILE A 175 -4.12 3.66 7.05
N ASN A 176 -4.37 2.48 6.49
CA ASN A 176 -5.05 2.34 5.20
C ASN A 176 -6.44 3.01 5.19
N GLY A 177 -7.18 2.92 6.30
CA GLY A 177 -8.51 3.50 6.42
C GLY A 177 -8.53 5.02 6.67
N LYS A 178 -7.56 5.56 7.43
CA LYS A 178 -7.53 6.98 7.80
C LYS A 178 -6.89 7.86 6.74
N PHE A 179 -5.86 7.34 6.07
CA PHE A 179 -5.22 7.97 4.93
C PHE A 179 -5.94 7.57 3.65
N GLY A 180 -7.13 8.15 3.46
CA GLY A 180 -8.02 7.85 2.33
C GLY A 180 -7.32 7.96 0.96
N HIS A 181 -7.71 7.09 0.03
CA HIS A 181 -7.11 6.99 -1.29
C HIS A 181 -7.97 6.16 -2.25
N LEU A 182 -7.66 6.27 -3.53
CA LEU A 182 -8.13 5.35 -4.58
C LEU A 182 -6.98 4.40 -4.88
N GLY A 183 -7.11 3.11 -4.53
CA GLY A 183 -6.11 2.08 -4.81
C GLY A 183 -6.35 1.32 -6.12
N GLY A 184 -5.62 0.23 -6.35
CA GLY A 184 -5.63 -0.57 -7.58
C GLY A 184 -7.00 -1.09 -8.00
N VAL A 185 -7.83 -1.54 -7.06
CA VAL A 185 -9.23 -1.92 -7.35
C VAL A 185 -10.01 -0.75 -7.94
N GLY A 186 -9.74 0.48 -7.47
CA GLY A 186 -10.31 1.71 -8.02
C GLY A 186 -9.84 1.99 -9.44
N GLU A 187 -8.55 1.74 -9.74
CA GLU A 187 -8.00 1.87 -11.10
C GLU A 187 -8.63 0.86 -12.07
N ILE A 188 -8.81 -0.40 -11.65
CA ILE A 188 -9.53 -1.40 -12.46
C ILE A 188 -10.96 -0.94 -12.74
N ASN A 189 -11.65 -0.44 -11.73
CA ASN A 189 -13.02 0.08 -11.88
C ASN A 189 -13.07 1.34 -12.76
N ALA A 190 -11.98 2.09 -12.87
CA ALA A 190 -11.84 3.24 -13.76
C ALA A 190 -11.44 2.84 -15.20
N GLY A 191 -11.22 1.55 -15.47
CA GLY A 191 -10.94 1.03 -16.80
C GLY A 191 -9.48 0.69 -17.06
N ALA A 192 -8.65 0.50 -16.03
CA ALA A 192 -7.28 0.00 -16.21
C ALA A 192 -7.24 -1.34 -16.98
N PHE A 193 -8.32 -2.13 -16.88
CA PHE A 193 -8.58 -3.28 -17.76
C PHE A 193 -10.02 -3.28 -18.22
N LYS A 194 -10.27 -3.87 -19.39
CA LYS A 194 -11.64 -4.10 -19.85
C LYS A 194 -12.31 -5.15 -18.94
N PRO A 195 -13.63 -5.06 -18.73
CA PRO A 195 -14.36 -6.08 -17.98
C PRO A 195 -14.10 -7.48 -18.57
N GLY A 196 -13.46 -8.36 -17.79
CA GLY A 196 -13.10 -9.73 -18.21
C GLY A 196 -11.66 -9.91 -18.69
N GLU A 197 -10.82 -8.87 -18.68
CA GLU A 197 -9.39 -8.97 -18.96
C GLU A 197 -8.59 -8.92 -17.65
N PHE A 198 -7.54 -9.75 -17.54
CA PHE A 198 -6.66 -9.79 -16.38
C PHE A 198 -5.71 -8.59 -16.37
N ALA A 199 -5.34 -8.17 -15.16
CA ALA A 199 -4.32 -7.18 -14.91
C ALA A 199 -2.89 -7.71 -15.14
N ASN A 200 -2.63 -8.37 -16.27
CA ASN A 200 -1.30 -8.72 -16.75
C ASN A 200 -1.37 -9.13 -18.23
N LYS A 201 -0.68 -8.37 -19.08
CA LYS A 201 -0.06 -8.88 -20.30
C LYS A 201 1.44 -8.70 -20.17
#